data_AF-A0A1E7RPH8-F1
#
_entry.id   AF-A0A1E7RPH8-F1
#
_cell.length_a   1.000
_cell.length_b   1.000
_cell.length_c   1.000
_cell.angle_alpha   90.00
_cell.angle_beta   90.00
_cell.angle_gamma   90.00
#
_symmetry.space_group_name_H-M   'P 1'
#
loop_
_entity.id
_entity.type
_entity.pdbx_description
1 polymer ?
#
loop_
_entity_poly.entity_id
_entity_poly.type
_entity_poly.pdbx_seq_one_letter_code
_entity_poly.pdbx_strand_id
1 'polypeptide(L)'
;MRRSNARARKDLQALDPPALRRVVLSLFRRRNDYGSFDVSGVINQLRGFGVENLKQFRLLMKKHRRSILVEERRKMPRAETLHLLETSYPNGVDSHSNTSWYAVTGLVRQALCREFGDDRVFPEAEGGG
;
A
#
# COMPACT_ATOMS: atom_id res chain seq x y z
N MET A 1 -19.34 -28.79 18.17
CA MET A 1 -18.21 -28.29 17.35
C MET A 1 -18.74 -27.37 16.25
N ARG A 2 -18.49 -26.06 16.32
CA ARG A 2 -18.95 -25.11 15.29
C ARG A 2 -18.04 -25.29 14.06
N ARG A 3 -18.57 -25.76 12.93
CA ARG A 3 -17.81 -25.86 11.67
C ARG A 3 -17.21 -24.48 11.36
N SER A 4 -15.89 -24.40 11.29
CA SER A 4 -15.20 -23.20 10.85
C SER A 4 -15.72 -22.80 9.46
N ASN A 5 -16.36 -21.63 9.37
CA ASN A 5 -16.86 -21.08 8.10
C ASN A 5 -15.69 -21.01 7.08
N ALA A 6 -15.93 -21.39 5.83
CA ALA A 6 -14.93 -21.31 4.75
C ALA A 6 -14.26 -19.91 4.67
N ARG A 7 -15.01 -18.86 5.01
CA ARG A 7 -14.49 -17.49 5.11
C ARG A 7 -13.50 -17.31 6.26
N ALA A 8 -13.77 -17.90 7.42
CA ALA A 8 -12.86 -17.88 8.55
C ALA A 8 -11.55 -18.62 8.25
N ARG A 9 -11.61 -19.72 7.49
CA ARG A 9 -10.40 -20.42 7.01
C ARG A 9 -9.57 -19.56 6.06
N LYS A 10 -10.22 -18.89 5.10
CA LYS A 10 -9.53 -17.95 4.20
C LYS A 10 -8.90 -16.79 4.96
N ASP A 11 -9.57 -16.27 5.98
CA ASP A 11 -9.09 -15.16 6.79
C ASP A 11 -7.80 -15.48 7.57
N LEU A 12 -7.57 -16.74 7.90
CA LEU A 12 -6.37 -17.24 8.58
C LEU A 12 -5.25 -17.66 7.62
N GLN A 13 -5.47 -17.63 6.30
CA GLN A 13 -4.42 -17.94 5.33
C GLN A 13 -3.29 -16.91 5.45
N ALA A 14 -2.05 -17.42 5.34
CA ALA A 14 -0.86 -16.59 5.26
C ALA A 14 -0.93 -15.66 4.04
N LEU A 15 -0.27 -14.52 4.16
CA LEU A 15 -0.11 -13.60 3.03
C LEU A 15 0.80 -14.20 1.96
N ASP A 16 0.28 -14.23 0.74
CA ASP A 16 1.01 -14.52 -0.49
C ASP A 16 0.88 -13.34 -1.49
N PRO A 17 1.76 -13.25 -2.50
CA PRO A 17 1.72 -12.18 -3.50
C PRO A 17 0.35 -11.99 -4.17
N PRO A 18 -0.32 -13.05 -4.67
CA PRO A 18 -1.61 -12.89 -5.34
C PRO A 18 -2.73 -12.40 -4.39
N ALA A 19 -2.78 -12.89 -3.16
CA ALA A 19 -3.81 -12.52 -2.20
C ALA A 19 -3.61 -11.10 -1.67
N LEU A 20 -2.36 -10.65 -1.46
CA LEU A 20 -2.07 -9.25 -1.12
C LEU A 20 -2.63 -8.33 -2.19
N ARG A 21 -2.25 -8.54 -3.47
CA ARG A 21 -2.71 -7.74 -4.60
C ARG A 21 -4.24 -7.74 -4.69
N ARG A 22 -4.88 -8.91 -4.55
CA ARG A 22 -6.33 -9.05 -4.56
C ARG A 22 -7.02 -8.24 -3.46
N VAL A 23 -6.50 -8.26 -2.23
CA VAL A 23 -7.07 -7.50 -1.11
C VAL A 23 -6.93 -6.01 -1.37
N VAL A 24 -5.75 -5.54 -1.78
CA VAL A 24 -5.53 -4.11 -2.08
C VAL A 24 -6.48 -3.63 -3.19
N LEU A 25 -6.55 -4.35 -4.31
CA LEU A 25 -7.40 -3.95 -5.45
C LEU A 25 -8.90 -4.10 -5.19
N SER A 26 -9.30 -4.84 -4.16
CA SER A 26 -10.70 -4.85 -3.69
C SER A 26 -11.08 -3.59 -2.90
N LEU A 27 -10.10 -2.85 -2.38
CA LEU A 27 -10.28 -1.65 -1.55
C LEU A 27 -9.95 -0.36 -2.30
N PHE A 28 -8.97 -0.40 -3.20
CA PHE A 28 -8.45 0.73 -3.98
C PHE A 28 -8.84 0.62 -5.46
N ARG A 29 -8.44 1.60 -6.27
CA ARG A 29 -8.84 1.64 -7.68
C ARG A 29 -7.95 0.71 -8.51
N ARG A 30 -8.48 0.18 -9.62
CA ARG A 30 -7.69 -0.65 -10.55
C ARG A 30 -6.47 0.09 -11.11
N ARG A 31 -6.51 1.41 -11.23
CA ARG A 31 -5.36 2.24 -11.65
C ARG A 31 -4.16 2.17 -10.70
N ASN A 32 -4.34 1.73 -9.45
CA ASN A 32 -3.24 1.50 -8.52
C ASN A 32 -2.46 0.21 -8.86
N ASP A 33 -2.99 -0.59 -9.78
CA ASP A 33 -2.37 -1.82 -10.25
C ASP A 33 -1.37 -1.58 -11.38
N TYR A 34 -0.32 -0.83 -11.07
CA TYR A 34 0.75 -0.52 -12.02
C TYR A 34 2.12 -0.76 -11.38
N GLY A 35 3.12 -0.90 -12.24
CA GLY A 35 4.47 -1.29 -11.87
C GLY A 35 4.63 -2.83 -11.77
N SER A 36 5.86 -3.28 -11.95
CA SER A 36 6.27 -4.69 -11.91
C SER A 36 7.04 -5.02 -10.62
N PHE A 37 6.67 -4.37 -9.52
CA PHE A 37 7.39 -4.52 -8.26
C PHE A 37 7.14 -5.90 -7.65
N ASP A 38 8.21 -6.54 -7.19
CA ASP A 38 8.12 -7.69 -6.32
C ASP A 38 7.47 -7.28 -4.99
N VAL A 39 6.35 -7.91 -4.67
CA VAL A 39 5.61 -7.66 -3.42
C VAL A 39 6.15 -8.46 -2.24
N SER A 40 7.10 -9.39 -2.47
CA SER A 40 7.69 -10.23 -1.42
C SER A 40 8.37 -9.40 -0.34
N GLY A 41 9.08 -8.33 -0.71
CA GLY A 41 9.69 -7.41 0.25
C GLY A 41 8.66 -6.75 1.17
N VAL A 42 7.51 -6.33 0.63
CA VAL A 42 6.43 -5.73 1.42
C VAL A 42 5.71 -6.78 2.29
N ILE A 43 5.59 -8.02 1.83
CA ILE A 43 5.06 -9.12 2.65
C ILE A 43 5.98 -9.39 3.85
N ASN A 44 7.30 -9.37 3.65
CA ASN A 44 8.26 -9.53 4.74
C ASN A 44 8.18 -8.36 5.74
N GLN A 45 8.02 -7.13 5.25
CA GLN A 45 7.76 -5.96 6.12
C GLN A 45 6.47 -6.17 6.94
N LEU A 46 5.35 -6.55 6.32
CA LEU A 46 4.08 -6.82 7.01
C LEU A 46 4.26 -7.85 8.13
N ARG A 47 4.99 -8.95 7.86
CA ARG A 47 5.29 -9.98 8.87
C ARG A 47 6.14 -9.43 10.02
N GLY A 48 7.14 -8.59 9.73
CA GLY A 48 7.94 -7.90 10.75
C GLY A 48 7.11 -7.03 11.70
N PHE A 49 5.96 -6.52 11.23
CA PHE A 49 4.98 -5.78 12.05
C PHE A 49 3.86 -6.65 12.64
N GLY A 50 3.96 -7.99 12.56
CA GLY A 50 2.96 -8.91 13.11
C GLY A 50 1.68 -9.04 12.27
N VAL A 51 1.71 -8.63 11.01
CA VAL A 51 0.60 -8.82 10.06
C VAL A 51 0.87 -10.08 9.24
N GLU A 52 0.33 -11.20 9.71
CA GLU A 52 0.70 -12.53 9.21
C GLU A 52 -0.37 -13.15 8.29
N ASN A 53 -1.63 -12.73 8.44
CA ASN A 53 -2.76 -13.31 7.71
C ASN A 53 -3.63 -12.29 6.98
N LEU A 54 -4.48 -12.82 6.08
CA LEU A 54 -5.37 -12.01 5.25
C LEU A 54 -6.37 -11.16 6.04
N LYS A 55 -6.82 -11.61 7.21
CA LYS A 55 -7.73 -10.83 8.06
C LYS A 55 -7.03 -9.60 8.61
N GLN A 56 -5.88 -9.78 9.24
CA GLN A 56 -5.09 -8.67 9.80
C GLN A 56 -4.74 -7.67 8.71
N PHE A 57 -4.26 -8.15 7.56
CA PHE A 57 -3.93 -7.29 6.42
C PHE A 57 -5.13 -6.49 5.92
N ARG A 58 -6.28 -7.15 5.72
CA ARG A 58 -7.51 -6.47 5.26
C ARG A 58 -7.97 -5.41 6.26
N LEU A 59 -7.87 -5.68 7.56
CA LEU A 59 -8.23 -4.73 8.61
C LEU A 59 -7.30 -3.52 8.62
N LEU A 60 -5.98 -3.74 8.52
CA LEU A 60 -4.99 -2.67 8.39
C LEU A 60 -5.30 -1.75 7.19
N MET A 61 -5.45 -2.34 6.00
CA MET A 61 -5.72 -1.57 4.78
C MET A 61 -7.06 -0.83 4.88
N LYS A 62 -8.09 -1.45 5.47
CA LYS A 62 -9.41 -0.82 5.64
C LYS A 62 -9.36 0.35 6.64
N LYS A 63 -8.61 0.22 7.73
CA LYS A 63 -8.42 1.27 8.76
C LYS A 63 -7.87 2.55 8.14
N HIS A 64 -6.85 2.43 7.29
CA HIS A 64 -6.14 3.57 6.70
C HIS A 64 -6.60 3.97 5.31
N ARG A 65 -7.59 3.27 4.75
CA ARG A 65 -8.07 3.52 3.37
C ARG A 65 -8.48 4.97 3.16
N ARG A 66 -9.24 5.54 4.08
CA ARG A 66 -9.81 6.89 3.89
C ARG A 66 -8.72 7.95 3.85
N SER A 67 -7.75 7.91 4.77
CA SER A 67 -6.64 8.86 4.80
C SER A 67 -5.77 8.75 3.56
N ILE A 68 -5.47 7.54 3.09
CA ILE A 68 -4.71 7.31 1.86
C ILE A 68 -5.46 7.91 0.65
N LEU A 69 -6.76 7.68 0.54
CA LEU A 69 -7.56 8.23 -0.57
C LEU A 69 -7.73 9.75 -0.54
N VAL A 70 -7.55 10.38 0.63
CA VAL A 70 -7.51 11.84 0.75
C VAL A 70 -6.17 12.35 0.24
N GLU A 71 -5.08 11.67 0.60
CA GLU A 71 -3.74 12.01 0.12
C GLU A 71 -3.61 11.87 -1.40
N GLU A 72 -4.11 10.79 -2.01
CA GLU A 72 -4.11 10.63 -3.49
C GLU A 72 -4.93 11.69 -4.25
N ARG A 73 -5.71 12.52 -3.55
CA ARG A 73 -6.46 13.65 -4.13
C ARG A 73 -5.80 14.99 -3.87
N ARG A 74 -4.73 15.02 -3.08
CA ARG A 74 -4.00 16.24 -2.78
C ARG A 74 -3.34 16.72 -4.07
N LYS A 75 -3.56 18.00 -4.38
CA LYS A 75 -2.86 18.65 -5.49
C LYS A 75 -1.41 18.93 -5.07
N MET A 76 -0.49 18.54 -5.94
CA MET A 76 0.93 18.85 -5.85
C MET A 76 1.21 20.15 -6.61
N PRO A 77 2.27 20.89 -6.27
CA PRO A 77 2.81 21.94 -7.12
C PRO A 77 3.18 21.38 -8.51
N ARG A 78 3.09 22.24 -9.54
CA ARG A 78 3.45 21.86 -10.90
C ARG A 78 4.92 21.41 -11.01
N ALA A 79 5.83 22.07 -10.29
CA ALA A 79 7.24 21.71 -10.28
C ALA A 79 7.47 20.28 -9.75
N GLU A 80 6.80 19.90 -8.66
CA GLU A 80 6.84 18.54 -8.11
C GLU A 80 6.26 17.52 -9.11
N THR A 81 5.16 17.88 -9.77
CA THR A 81 4.53 17.03 -10.79
C THR A 81 5.47 16.77 -11.97
N LEU A 82 6.15 17.80 -12.48
CA LEU A 82 7.14 17.68 -13.55
C LEU A 82 8.34 16.85 -13.10
N HIS A 83 8.83 17.08 -11.90
CA HIS A 83 9.92 16.29 -11.33
C HIS A 83 9.57 14.79 -11.25
N LEU A 84 8.37 14.43 -10.76
CA LEU A 84 7.94 13.03 -10.67
C LEU A 84 7.75 12.35 -12.03
N LEU A 85 7.37 13.12 -13.06
CA LEU A 85 7.29 12.62 -14.43
C LEU A 85 8.67 12.30 -15.00
N GLU A 86 9.69 13.05 -14.61
CA GLU A 86 11.07 12.89 -15.08
C GLU A 86 11.81 11.77 -14.33
N THR A 87 11.59 11.62 -13.02
CA THR A 87 12.54 10.88 -12.19
C THR A 87 12.27 9.41 -12.01
N SER A 88 11.03 8.90 -11.92
CA SER A 88 10.89 7.44 -11.69
C SER A 88 9.55 6.75 -11.94
N TYR A 89 8.36 7.35 -11.91
CA TYR A 89 7.11 6.56 -11.99
C TYR A 89 5.93 7.35 -12.59
N PRO A 90 5.96 7.69 -13.89
CA PRO A 90 4.92 8.51 -14.52
C PRO A 90 3.53 7.86 -14.45
N ASN A 91 3.46 6.53 -14.35
CA ASN A 91 2.22 5.76 -14.30
C ASN A 91 1.32 6.09 -13.09
N GLY A 92 1.88 6.71 -12.04
CA GLY A 92 1.17 7.15 -10.85
C GLY A 92 0.84 8.63 -10.82
N VAL A 93 1.13 9.39 -11.89
CA VAL A 93 1.03 10.85 -11.90
C VAL A 93 0.01 11.29 -12.95
N ASP A 94 -0.87 12.22 -12.58
CA ASP A 94 -1.75 12.93 -13.48
C ASP A 94 -1.35 14.41 -13.53
N SER A 95 -0.70 14.80 -14.62
CA SER A 95 -0.20 16.15 -14.86
C SER A 95 -1.28 17.16 -15.23
N HIS A 96 -2.47 16.69 -15.58
CA HIS A 96 -3.61 17.58 -15.82
C HIS A 96 -4.21 18.04 -14.50
N SER A 97 -4.41 17.11 -13.56
CA SER A 97 -4.95 17.44 -12.24
C SER A 97 -3.88 17.80 -11.20
N ASN A 98 -2.59 17.63 -11.52
CA ASN A 98 -1.43 17.70 -10.62
C ASN A 98 -1.63 16.83 -9.39
N THR A 99 -2.07 15.58 -9.58
CA THR A 99 -2.25 14.61 -8.49
C THR A 99 -1.39 13.37 -8.75
N SER A 100 -1.13 12.62 -7.69
CA SER A 100 -0.50 11.31 -7.78
C SER A 100 -1.27 10.27 -6.98
N TRP A 101 -1.08 9.00 -7.32
CA TRP A 101 -1.58 7.87 -6.57
C TRP A 101 -0.49 6.82 -6.40
N TYR A 102 -0.67 5.94 -5.43
CA TYR A 102 0.34 4.93 -5.11
C TYR A 102 0.15 3.64 -5.90
N ALA A 103 1.24 2.95 -6.23
CA ALA A 103 1.19 1.56 -6.68
C ALA A 103 0.75 0.65 -5.51
N VAL A 104 0.39 -0.61 -5.79
CA VAL A 104 -0.01 -1.60 -4.78
C VAL A 104 0.98 -1.66 -3.59
N THR A 105 2.28 -1.69 -3.85
CA THR A 105 3.33 -1.70 -2.80
C THR A 105 3.34 -0.40 -1.99
N GLY A 106 3.19 0.75 -2.66
CA GLY A 106 3.09 2.06 -2.02
C GLY A 106 1.87 2.16 -1.10
N LEU A 107 0.70 1.69 -1.54
CA LEU A 107 -0.51 1.67 -0.71
C LEU A 107 -0.32 0.88 0.60
N VAL A 108 0.39 -0.25 0.54
CA VAL A 108 0.65 -1.06 1.73
C VAL A 108 1.63 -0.37 2.66
N ARG A 109 2.73 0.20 2.13
CA ARG A 109 3.69 0.96 2.93
C ARG A 109 3.03 2.18 3.58
N GLN A 110 2.18 2.88 2.86
CA GLN A 110 1.38 3.99 3.39
C GLN A 110 0.44 3.58 4.53
N ALA A 111 -0.09 2.35 4.49
CA ALA A 111 -0.88 1.81 5.61
C ALA A 111 0.01 1.43 6.81
N LEU A 112 1.20 0.88 6.57
CA LEU A 112 2.19 0.58 7.62
C LEU A 112 2.67 1.85 8.31
N CYS A 113 3.08 2.87 7.55
CA CYS A 113 3.50 4.19 8.01
C CYS A 113 2.51 4.81 8.99
N ARG A 114 1.22 4.78 8.63
CA ARG A 114 0.14 5.31 9.48
C ARG A 114 -0.14 4.49 10.73
N GLU A 115 0.17 3.20 10.72
CA GLU A 115 -0.05 2.32 11.87
C GLU A 115 1.13 2.33 12.84
N PHE A 116 2.35 2.37 12.30
CA PHE A 116 3.56 2.08 13.04
C PHE A 116 4.60 3.21 13.07
N GLY A 117 4.44 4.26 12.25
CA GLY A 117 5.41 5.34 12.10
C GLY A 117 6.34 5.15 10.90
N ASP A 118 6.72 6.25 10.25
CA ASP A 118 7.56 6.25 9.05
C ASP A 118 8.98 5.78 9.36
N ASP A 119 9.52 6.20 10.50
CA ASP A 119 10.83 5.83 11.06
C ASP A 119 10.99 4.31 11.18
N ARG A 120 9.93 3.60 11.54
CA ARG A 120 9.97 2.13 11.69
C ARG A 120 9.85 1.41 10.35
N VAL A 121 9.12 1.98 9.40
CA VAL A 121 8.87 1.37 8.08
C VAL A 121 10.04 1.64 7.13
N PHE A 122 10.69 2.79 7.26
CA PHE A 122 11.83 3.24 6.48
C PHE A 122 12.99 3.68 7.41
N PRO A 123 13.62 2.74 8.15
CA PRO A 123 14.65 3.07 9.13
C PRO A 123 15.93 3.69 8.53
N GLU A 124 16.15 3.55 7.22
CA GLU A 124 17.29 4.14 6.51
C GLU A 124 17.04 5.58 6.04
N ALA A 125 15.83 6.13 6.21
CA ALA A 125 15.49 7.48 5.76
C ALA A 125 16.08 8.60 6.64
N GLU A 126 16.63 8.29 7.82
CA GLU A 126 17.31 9.24 8.71
C GLU A 126 18.84 9.30 8.52
N GLY A 127 19.33 8.97 7.32
CA GLY A 127 20.77 8.91 7.00
C GLY A 127 21.23 9.83 5.86
N GLY A 128 20.53 10.92 5.54
CA GLY A 128 20.92 11.86 4.48
C GLY A 128 20.85 13.30 4.95
N GLY A 129 22.02 13.91 5.21
CA GLY A 129 22.19 15.32 5.52
C GLY A 129 22.07 16.25 4.32
#